data_AF-A0A925SK86-F1
#
_entry.id   AF-A0A925SK86-F1
#
_cell.length_a   1.000
_cell.length_b   1.000
_cell.length_c   1.000
_cell.angle_alpha   90.00
_cell.angle_beta   90.00
_cell.angle_gamma   90.00
#
_symmetry.space_group_name_H-M   'P 1'
#
loop_
_entity.id
_entity.type
_entity.pdbx_description
1 polymer ?
#
loop_
_entity_poly.entity_id
_entity_poly.type
_entity_poly.pdbx_seq_one_letter_code
_entity_poly.pdbx_strand_id
1 'polypeptide(L)'
;MTNIQSPASAYSRSNYKASAVLLAALAASGLASTASAQKLDNTTNLNAAGSWTGGTIPNSGTVAVFNSTLTTARIAALGASATWGGIQVTNPGGVFTISSGNFLTLGASGIDMSSANNNFVINSGIITGAAQNWSINALRSLQLGTNSSVVETGGAISTSGAGTLDFRSGTAATISGVVGNTSVSVNGPTTALTLANSANTFTNLAVASGKAVGSVITASGVASSFGTDNDIALGGNGQSGVIEYTGNTASTNRNFTRDGRGSASGITVTTAGQTLTITGNTSSGNQINALTNGWVFGGAGNITLNGQTNNSSGVGSTGTTVTKNGTGTLTFVGNNGYTGTTTVNGGTLALGASERINVASNLVMNSGTFALGGFTETLGTLDVNGNSTIDLGSGGVAIFANSSAVAWDGASTLSIAGTFVSGSSIKFGIDATGLSGSQLAQIFIAGYDSLALNGSGFLTASAIPEPSAFAALAGLGALGLVASRRRRAV
;
A
#
# COMPACT_ATOMS: atom_id res chain seq x y z
N MET A 1 63.11 -39.40 16.91
CA MET A 1 63.30 -38.44 15.80
C MET A 1 63.68 -39.27 14.58
N THR A 2 62.93 -39.43 13.50
CA THR A 2 61.68 -38.80 13.02
C THR A 2 61.10 -39.80 12.01
N ASN A 3 59.81 -40.11 12.14
CA ASN A 3 59.07 -41.02 11.26
C ASN A 3 58.50 -40.18 10.10
N ILE A 4 58.81 -40.51 8.84
CA ILE A 4 58.17 -39.88 7.67
C ILE A 4 57.66 -41.01 6.77
N GLN A 5 56.39 -41.40 6.98
CA GLN A 5 55.59 -42.06 5.96
C GLN A 5 55.04 -41.01 5.01
N SER A 6 55.30 -41.19 3.71
CA SER A 6 54.64 -40.48 2.62
C SER A 6 53.20 -41.00 2.45
N PRO A 7 52.15 -40.15 2.46
CA PRO A 7 50.81 -40.60 2.14
C PRO A 7 50.63 -40.70 0.62
N ALA A 8 50.30 -41.89 0.14
CA ALA A 8 49.78 -42.08 -1.21
C ALA A 8 48.41 -41.37 -1.32
N SER A 9 48.30 -40.51 -2.32
CA SER A 9 47.13 -39.71 -2.63
C SER A 9 45.95 -40.58 -3.06
N ALA A 10 44.94 -40.70 -2.18
CA ALA A 10 43.62 -41.17 -2.53
C ALA A 10 42.91 -40.11 -3.40
N TYR A 11 43.14 -40.15 -4.71
CA TYR A 11 42.30 -39.40 -5.66
C TYR A 11 40.92 -40.05 -5.71
N SER A 12 39.98 -39.40 -5.03
CA SER A 12 38.57 -39.72 -4.94
C SER A 12 37.94 -40.03 -6.31
N ARG A 13 37.40 -41.25 -6.46
CA ARG A 13 36.52 -41.65 -7.56
C ARG A 13 35.14 -40.97 -7.52
N SER A 14 34.89 -40.02 -6.60
CA SER A 14 33.60 -39.34 -6.49
C SER A 14 33.36 -38.24 -7.53
N ASN A 15 34.41 -37.75 -8.21
CA ASN A 15 34.28 -36.66 -9.18
C ASN A 15 33.75 -37.12 -10.55
N TYR A 16 33.85 -38.42 -10.89
CA TYR A 16 33.40 -38.92 -12.18
C TYR A 16 31.87 -39.07 -12.29
N LYS A 17 31.17 -39.25 -11.16
CA LYS A 17 29.69 -39.34 -11.16
C LYS A 17 29.03 -37.96 -11.27
N ALA A 18 29.60 -36.93 -10.64
CA ALA A 18 29.10 -35.56 -10.77
C ALA A 18 29.31 -35.00 -12.20
N SER A 19 30.45 -35.29 -12.83
CA SER A 19 30.70 -34.89 -14.22
C SER A 19 29.88 -35.68 -15.24
N ALA A 20 29.60 -36.97 -15.02
CA ALA A 20 28.75 -37.75 -15.91
C ALA A 20 27.26 -37.36 -15.83
N VAL A 21 26.77 -36.96 -14.66
CA VAL A 21 25.40 -36.45 -14.48
C VAL A 21 25.26 -35.03 -15.07
N LEU A 22 26.30 -34.20 -14.98
CA LEU A 22 26.31 -32.89 -15.64
C LEU A 22 26.41 -33.00 -17.17
N LEU A 23 27.16 -33.97 -17.68
CA LEU A 23 27.32 -34.19 -19.12
C LEU A 23 26.08 -34.90 -19.74
N ALA A 24 25.39 -35.76 -18.99
CA ALA A 24 24.12 -36.36 -19.40
C ALA A 24 22.95 -35.36 -19.35
N ALA A 25 22.95 -34.42 -18.39
CA ALA A 25 21.98 -33.32 -18.35
C ALA A 25 22.16 -32.33 -19.52
N LEU A 26 23.41 -32.09 -19.95
CA LEU A 26 23.71 -31.27 -21.13
C LEU A 26 23.43 -31.99 -22.47
N ALA A 27 23.43 -33.32 -22.48
CA ALA A 27 23.11 -34.12 -23.66
C ALA A 27 21.61 -34.40 -23.83
N ALA A 28 20.80 -34.24 -22.77
CA ALA A 28 19.33 -34.35 -22.83
C ALA A 28 18.64 -33.05 -23.28
N SER A 29 19.34 -31.90 -23.25
CA SER A 29 18.97 -30.73 -24.04
C SER A 29 19.50 -30.89 -25.46
N GLY A 30 18.94 -31.84 -26.21
CA GLY A 30 19.06 -31.78 -27.66
C GLY A 30 18.65 -30.38 -28.09
N LEU A 31 19.59 -29.61 -28.64
CA LEU A 31 19.37 -28.30 -29.23
C LEU A 31 18.41 -28.48 -30.41
N ALA A 32 17.12 -28.60 -30.13
CA ALA A 32 16.12 -28.12 -31.05
C ALA A 32 16.38 -26.61 -31.11
N SER A 33 17.17 -26.17 -32.09
CA SER A 33 17.26 -24.75 -32.40
C SER A 33 15.84 -24.31 -32.72
N THR A 34 15.18 -23.63 -31.78
CA THR A 34 13.86 -23.05 -32.04
C THR A 34 14.00 -22.16 -33.26
N ALA A 35 13.18 -22.38 -34.29
CA ALA A 35 13.23 -21.58 -35.51
C ALA A 35 13.10 -20.09 -35.13
N SER A 36 13.79 -19.20 -35.84
CA SER A 36 13.81 -17.78 -35.53
C SER A 36 13.36 -16.93 -36.72
N ALA A 37 12.54 -15.91 -36.46
CA ALA A 37 12.17 -14.87 -37.41
C ALA A 37 12.83 -13.56 -36.98
N GLN A 38 13.80 -13.08 -37.76
CA GLN A 38 14.52 -11.84 -37.45
C GLN A 38 13.75 -10.62 -37.96
N LYS A 39 13.49 -9.66 -37.08
CA LYS A 39 12.81 -8.41 -37.42
C LYS A 39 13.69 -7.56 -38.35
N LEU A 40 13.15 -7.07 -39.45
CA LEU A 40 13.81 -6.09 -40.32
C LEU A 40 13.68 -4.66 -39.76
N ASP A 41 14.56 -3.76 -40.17
CA ASP A 41 14.54 -2.34 -39.78
C ASP A 41 13.42 -1.55 -40.47
N ASN A 42 12.17 -1.80 -40.07
CA ASN A 42 10.99 -1.13 -40.60
C ASN A 42 9.84 -1.10 -39.58
N THR A 43 8.81 -0.34 -39.91
CA THR A 43 7.56 -0.19 -39.14
C THR A 43 6.43 -1.08 -39.66
N THR A 44 6.70 -1.97 -40.62
CA THR A 44 5.71 -2.85 -41.24
C THR A 44 5.05 -3.75 -40.19
N ASN A 45 3.73 -3.89 -40.29
CA ASN A 45 2.95 -4.74 -39.39
C ASN A 45 3.56 -6.14 -39.26
N LEU A 46 3.56 -6.66 -38.04
CA LEU A 46 4.31 -7.87 -37.68
C LEU A 46 3.68 -9.15 -38.26
N ASN A 47 2.43 -9.10 -38.72
CA ASN A 47 1.78 -10.18 -39.47
C ASN A 47 2.14 -10.20 -40.97
N ALA A 48 2.89 -9.23 -41.49
CA ALA A 48 3.28 -9.18 -42.89
C ALA A 48 4.69 -9.74 -43.11
N ALA A 49 4.88 -10.50 -44.20
CA ALA A 49 6.16 -11.11 -44.54
C ALA A 49 7.30 -10.07 -44.65
N GLY A 50 7.01 -8.88 -45.19
CA GLY A 50 7.98 -7.78 -45.30
C GLY A 50 8.51 -7.23 -43.97
N SER A 51 7.95 -7.64 -42.82
CA SER A 51 8.47 -7.27 -41.51
C SER A 51 9.69 -8.09 -41.08
N TRP A 52 9.95 -9.23 -41.75
CA TRP A 52 10.89 -10.26 -41.31
C TRP A 52 11.89 -10.65 -42.39
N THR A 53 13.13 -10.96 -41.98
CA THR A 53 14.18 -11.44 -42.89
C THR A 53 13.72 -12.72 -43.58
N GLY A 54 13.82 -12.76 -44.91
CA GLY A 54 13.39 -13.91 -45.71
C GLY A 54 11.87 -14.16 -45.71
N GLY A 55 11.05 -13.23 -45.23
CA GLY A 55 9.59 -13.33 -45.25
C GLY A 55 8.98 -14.27 -44.20
N THR A 56 9.77 -14.81 -43.28
CA THR A 56 9.30 -15.77 -42.27
C THR A 56 8.58 -15.06 -41.13
N ILE A 57 7.26 -15.14 -41.11
CA ILE A 57 6.45 -14.58 -40.02
C ILE A 57 6.54 -15.51 -38.79
N PRO A 58 6.81 -15.00 -37.57
CA PRO A 58 6.82 -15.84 -36.38
C PRO A 58 5.45 -16.46 -36.13
N ASN A 59 5.48 -17.72 -35.70
CA ASN A 59 4.34 -18.58 -35.43
C ASN A 59 4.60 -19.37 -34.14
N SER A 60 3.73 -20.30 -33.74
CA SER A 60 3.85 -21.06 -32.48
C SER A 60 5.16 -21.85 -32.31
N GLY A 61 5.86 -22.20 -33.39
CA GLY A 61 7.17 -22.87 -33.36
C GLY A 61 8.37 -21.94 -33.54
N THR A 62 8.14 -20.65 -33.76
CA THR A 62 9.18 -19.69 -34.15
C THR A 62 9.29 -18.54 -33.15
N VAL A 63 10.53 -18.21 -32.75
CA VAL A 63 10.84 -17.08 -31.88
C VAL A 63 11.03 -15.81 -32.73
N ALA A 64 10.36 -14.72 -32.34
CA ALA A 64 10.58 -13.40 -32.92
C ALA A 64 11.85 -12.76 -32.36
N VAL A 65 12.84 -12.46 -33.21
CA VAL A 65 14.15 -11.94 -32.79
C VAL A 65 14.29 -10.47 -33.13
N PHE A 66 14.58 -9.66 -32.11
CA PHE A 66 14.87 -8.24 -32.18
C PHE A 66 16.35 -8.02 -31.78
N ASN A 67 17.19 -7.70 -32.76
CA ASN A 67 18.63 -7.59 -32.58
C ASN A 67 19.16 -6.34 -33.32
N SER A 68 20.47 -6.29 -33.56
CA SER A 68 21.16 -5.20 -34.26
C SER A 68 20.70 -4.95 -35.71
N THR A 69 19.81 -5.78 -36.28
CA THR A 69 19.11 -5.41 -37.52
C THR A 69 18.31 -4.13 -37.35
N LEU A 70 17.76 -3.89 -36.15
CA LEU A 70 17.13 -2.62 -35.80
C LEU A 70 18.22 -1.59 -35.47
N THR A 71 18.39 -0.56 -36.27
CA THR A 71 19.45 0.45 -36.03
C THR A 71 19.01 1.59 -35.12
N THR A 72 17.70 1.81 -34.99
CA THR A 72 17.10 2.91 -34.24
C THR A 72 15.78 2.46 -33.60
N ALA A 73 15.16 3.33 -32.80
CA ALA A 73 13.86 3.01 -32.20
C ALA A 73 12.78 2.78 -33.27
N ARG A 74 11.93 1.78 -33.05
CA ARG A 74 10.86 1.39 -33.98
C ARG A 74 9.58 1.04 -33.24
N ILE A 75 8.47 1.28 -33.93
CA ILE A 75 7.14 0.87 -33.50
C ILE A 75 6.45 0.15 -34.66
N ALA A 76 5.81 -0.99 -34.37
CA ALA A 76 5.01 -1.72 -35.34
C ALA A 76 3.78 -2.35 -34.66
N ALA A 77 2.65 -2.37 -35.36
CA ALA A 77 1.47 -3.08 -34.89
C ALA A 77 1.58 -4.57 -35.20
N LEU A 78 0.88 -5.42 -34.43
CA LEU A 78 0.74 -6.83 -34.78
C LEU A 78 0.04 -7.03 -36.13
N GLY A 79 -0.88 -6.13 -36.50
CA GLY A 79 -1.71 -6.21 -37.70
C GLY A 79 -2.91 -7.17 -37.59
N ALA A 80 -2.73 -8.30 -36.92
CA ALA A 80 -3.79 -9.21 -36.47
C ALA A 80 -3.34 -9.90 -35.17
N SER A 81 -4.25 -10.57 -34.44
CA SER A 81 -3.83 -11.42 -33.32
C SER A 81 -2.87 -12.49 -33.80
N ALA A 82 -1.78 -12.69 -33.07
CA ALA A 82 -0.67 -13.55 -33.47
C ALA A 82 -0.33 -14.56 -32.38
N THR A 83 0.25 -15.69 -32.78
CA THR A 83 0.82 -16.68 -31.85
C THR A 83 2.28 -16.89 -32.20
N TRP A 84 3.19 -16.64 -31.27
CA TRP A 84 4.64 -16.80 -31.47
C TRP A 84 5.17 -17.85 -30.49
N GLY A 85 6.23 -18.56 -30.86
CA GLY A 85 6.92 -19.48 -29.95
C GLY A 85 7.53 -18.74 -28.76
N GLY A 86 7.99 -17.50 -29.00
CA GLY A 86 8.46 -16.56 -27.99
C GLY A 86 9.03 -15.29 -28.61
N ILE A 87 9.68 -14.47 -27.79
CA ILE A 87 10.41 -13.26 -28.18
C ILE A 87 11.85 -13.38 -27.70
N GLN A 88 12.80 -12.93 -28.50
CA GLN A 88 14.19 -12.74 -28.08
C GLN A 88 14.65 -11.32 -28.42
N VAL A 89 15.19 -10.61 -27.45
CA VAL A 89 15.78 -9.28 -27.59
C VAL A 89 17.25 -9.34 -27.19
N THR A 90 18.13 -8.99 -28.13
CA THR A 90 19.58 -9.08 -27.92
C THR A 90 20.21 -7.68 -27.96
N ASN A 91 20.53 -7.14 -29.12
CA ASN A 91 21.29 -5.89 -29.22
C ASN A 91 20.70 -4.87 -30.21
N PRO A 92 19.39 -4.57 -30.18
CA PRO A 92 18.84 -3.54 -31.07
C PRO A 92 19.49 -2.18 -30.80
N GLY A 93 19.59 -1.35 -31.83
CA GLY A 93 20.13 0.02 -31.76
C GLY A 93 19.20 1.02 -31.07
N GLY A 94 17.93 0.66 -30.85
CA GLY A 94 16.98 1.44 -30.06
C GLY A 94 15.82 0.59 -29.53
N VAL A 95 14.95 1.22 -28.75
CA VAL A 95 13.75 0.56 -28.18
C VAL A 95 12.82 0.11 -29.30
N PHE A 96 12.36 -1.13 -29.22
CA PHE A 96 11.28 -1.63 -30.07
C PHE A 96 9.96 -1.66 -29.29
N THR A 97 8.91 -1.15 -29.92
CA THR A 97 7.56 -1.10 -29.35
C THR A 97 6.60 -1.89 -30.24
N ILE A 98 5.93 -2.89 -29.66
CA ILE A 98 4.73 -3.48 -30.26
C ILE A 98 3.55 -2.57 -29.91
N SER A 99 2.87 -2.00 -30.90
CA SER A 99 1.72 -1.11 -30.70
C SER A 99 0.56 -1.79 -29.97
N SER A 100 -0.38 -1.01 -29.43
CA SER A 100 -1.61 -1.54 -28.84
C SER A 100 -2.56 -2.12 -29.89
N GLY A 101 -3.52 -2.93 -29.43
CA GLY A 101 -4.57 -3.51 -30.28
C GLY A 101 -4.71 -5.01 -30.04
N ASN A 102 -4.37 -5.81 -31.05
CA ASN A 102 -4.54 -7.26 -31.07
C ASN A 102 -3.81 -7.99 -29.93
N PHE A 103 -4.13 -9.28 -29.74
CA PHE A 103 -3.46 -10.13 -28.76
C PHE A 103 -2.25 -10.84 -29.36
N LEU A 104 -1.18 -10.93 -28.56
CA LEU A 104 -0.03 -11.77 -28.81
C LEU A 104 -0.07 -12.98 -27.86
N THR A 105 -0.23 -14.17 -28.43
CA THR A 105 -0.12 -15.43 -27.70
C THR A 105 1.32 -15.92 -27.72
N LEU A 106 1.90 -16.20 -26.57
CA LEU A 106 3.30 -16.66 -26.45
C LEU A 106 3.38 -18.15 -26.09
N GLY A 107 4.19 -18.90 -26.83
CA GLY A 107 4.53 -20.29 -26.57
C GLY A 107 5.58 -20.45 -25.46
N ALA A 108 6.08 -21.68 -25.29
CA ALA A 108 6.93 -22.05 -24.16
C ALA A 108 8.33 -21.38 -24.17
N SER A 109 8.76 -20.78 -25.29
CA SER A 109 10.07 -20.09 -25.34
C SER A 109 10.08 -18.78 -24.55
N GLY A 110 8.91 -18.23 -24.20
CA GLY A 110 8.82 -17.06 -23.34
C GLY A 110 9.35 -15.77 -23.97
N ILE A 111 9.97 -14.92 -23.14
CA ILE A 111 10.59 -13.67 -23.55
C ILE A 111 12.03 -13.68 -23.03
N ASP A 112 13.01 -13.76 -23.92
CA ASP A 112 14.42 -13.71 -23.56
C ASP A 112 14.99 -12.31 -23.84
N MET A 113 15.19 -11.52 -22.80
CA MET A 113 15.92 -10.24 -22.85
C MET A 113 17.23 -10.31 -22.06
N SER A 114 17.78 -11.51 -21.81
CA SER A 114 18.98 -11.69 -20.98
C SER A 114 20.23 -11.00 -21.53
N SER A 115 20.30 -10.79 -22.85
CA SER A 115 21.38 -10.08 -23.53
C SER A 115 20.98 -8.69 -24.02
N ALA A 116 19.76 -8.23 -23.70
CA ALA A 116 19.21 -6.96 -24.15
C ALA A 116 20.11 -5.76 -23.82
N ASN A 117 20.40 -4.90 -24.81
CA ASN A 117 21.06 -3.61 -24.60
C ASN A 117 20.08 -2.42 -24.56
N ASN A 118 18.79 -2.64 -24.81
CA ASN A 118 17.72 -1.66 -24.80
C ASN A 118 16.45 -2.24 -24.14
N ASN A 119 15.54 -1.35 -23.74
CA ASN A 119 14.23 -1.75 -23.26
C ASN A 119 13.37 -2.33 -24.39
N PHE A 120 12.34 -3.09 -24.02
CA PHE A 120 11.34 -3.60 -24.96
C PHE A 120 9.94 -3.25 -24.45
N VAL A 121 9.08 -2.79 -25.35
CA VAL A 121 7.73 -2.34 -24.99
C VAL A 121 6.70 -3.17 -25.73
N ILE A 122 5.74 -3.72 -24.98
CA ILE A 122 4.58 -4.40 -25.53
C ILE A 122 3.37 -3.61 -25.07
N ASN A 123 2.65 -2.98 -26.00
CA ASN A 123 1.37 -2.31 -25.71
C ASN A 123 0.16 -3.18 -26.11
N SER A 124 0.40 -4.30 -26.80
CA SER A 124 -0.60 -5.32 -27.16
C SER A 124 -1.00 -6.16 -25.95
N GLY A 125 -2.20 -6.74 -25.96
CA GLY A 125 -2.56 -7.75 -24.97
C GLY A 125 -1.69 -9.00 -25.12
N ILE A 126 -1.34 -9.64 -24.00
CA ILE A 126 -0.55 -10.87 -23.96
C ILE A 126 -1.43 -12.01 -23.45
N ILE A 127 -1.41 -13.13 -24.15
CA ILE A 127 -1.97 -14.40 -23.71
C ILE A 127 -0.80 -15.38 -23.58
N THR A 128 -0.73 -16.08 -22.45
CA THR A 128 0.20 -17.22 -22.35
C THR A 128 -0.43 -18.44 -23.04
N GLY A 129 0.26 -19.01 -24.03
CA GLY A 129 -0.11 -20.28 -24.66
C GLY A 129 0.56 -21.49 -24.00
N ALA A 130 1.57 -21.25 -23.18
CA ALA A 130 2.26 -22.20 -22.32
C ALA A 130 2.83 -21.47 -21.09
N ALA A 131 3.35 -22.20 -20.08
CA ALA A 131 4.12 -21.59 -19.01
C ALA A 131 5.26 -20.73 -19.56
N GLN A 132 5.47 -19.55 -18.97
CA GLN A 132 6.41 -18.55 -19.48
C GLN A 132 7.62 -18.41 -18.57
N ASN A 133 8.78 -18.15 -19.19
CA ASN A 133 9.94 -17.60 -18.50
C ASN A 133 10.36 -16.29 -19.20
N TRP A 134 10.35 -15.18 -18.47
CA TRP A 134 10.80 -13.89 -18.98
C TRP A 134 12.11 -13.48 -18.32
N SER A 135 13.21 -13.49 -19.07
CA SER A 135 14.52 -13.06 -18.60
C SER A 135 14.74 -11.58 -18.95
N ILE A 136 15.24 -10.77 -18.01
CA ILE A 136 15.48 -9.33 -18.24
C ILE A 136 16.90 -8.96 -17.78
N ASN A 137 17.71 -8.44 -18.70
CA ASN A 137 19.07 -7.99 -18.41
C ASN A 137 19.09 -6.81 -17.41
N ALA A 138 20.18 -6.69 -16.67
CA ALA A 138 20.46 -5.56 -15.79
C ALA A 138 20.24 -4.23 -16.51
N LEU A 139 19.66 -3.25 -15.80
CA LEU A 139 19.40 -1.90 -16.30
C LEU A 139 18.45 -1.84 -17.51
N ARG A 140 17.76 -2.94 -17.84
CA ARG A 140 16.73 -2.99 -18.87
C ARG A 140 15.36 -3.24 -18.26
N SER A 141 14.35 -2.89 -19.03
CA SER A 141 12.96 -3.12 -18.66
C SER A 141 12.19 -3.78 -19.80
N LEU A 142 11.40 -4.78 -19.42
CA LEU A 142 10.27 -5.24 -20.19
C LEU A 142 9.06 -4.43 -19.74
N GLN A 143 8.52 -3.61 -20.64
CA GLN A 143 7.46 -2.66 -20.34
C GLN A 143 6.16 -3.17 -20.94
N LEU A 144 5.21 -3.52 -20.08
CA LEU A 144 3.85 -3.86 -20.47
C LEU A 144 3.01 -2.59 -20.43
N GLY A 145 2.84 -1.96 -21.59
CA GLY A 145 2.29 -0.61 -21.69
C GLY A 145 0.79 -0.49 -21.44
N THR A 146 0.27 0.72 -21.58
CA THR A 146 -1.04 1.20 -21.09
C THR A 146 -2.27 0.40 -21.53
N ASN A 147 -2.20 -0.33 -22.64
CA ASN A 147 -3.34 -1.11 -23.15
C ASN A 147 -3.09 -2.63 -23.11
N SER A 148 -2.06 -3.07 -22.41
CA SER A 148 -1.66 -4.48 -22.36
C SER A 148 -2.44 -5.21 -21.28
N SER A 149 -3.42 -6.03 -21.67
CA SER A 149 -3.96 -7.05 -20.76
C SER A 149 -2.99 -8.23 -20.69
N VAL A 150 -2.89 -8.89 -19.53
CA VAL A 150 -2.12 -10.13 -19.36
C VAL A 150 -3.07 -11.23 -18.93
N VAL A 151 -3.13 -12.31 -19.71
CA VAL A 151 -4.02 -13.46 -19.48
C VAL A 151 -3.20 -14.75 -19.41
N GLU A 152 -3.19 -15.39 -18.24
CA GLU A 152 -2.41 -16.62 -17.97
C GLU A 152 -3.17 -17.92 -18.34
N THR A 153 -3.65 -18.06 -19.59
CA THR A 153 -4.43 -19.25 -20.00
C THR A 153 -3.59 -20.53 -20.12
N GLY A 154 -2.35 -20.43 -20.60
CA GLY A 154 -1.48 -21.58 -20.91
C GLY A 154 -0.46 -21.90 -19.81
N GLY A 155 -0.41 -21.10 -18.75
CA GLY A 155 0.44 -21.31 -17.59
C GLY A 155 0.94 -20.01 -16.97
N ALA A 156 1.55 -20.15 -15.80
CA ALA A 156 2.06 -19.05 -15.01
C ALA A 156 3.22 -18.32 -15.70
N ILE A 157 3.32 -17.01 -15.49
CA ILE A 157 4.48 -16.20 -15.87
C ILE A 157 5.49 -16.21 -14.74
N SER A 158 6.64 -16.83 -14.98
CA SER A 158 7.81 -16.67 -14.11
C SER A 158 8.81 -15.75 -14.77
N THR A 159 9.55 -14.99 -13.98
CA THR A 159 10.52 -14.03 -14.51
C THR A 159 11.85 -14.10 -13.77
N SER A 160 12.93 -13.69 -14.43
CA SER A 160 14.29 -13.77 -13.89
C SER A 160 15.22 -12.70 -14.47
N GLY A 161 16.36 -12.50 -13.82
CA GLY A 161 17.41 -11.58 -14.28
C GLY A 161 17.39 -10.22 -13.60
N ALA A 162 18.46 -9.47 -13.77
CA ALA A 162 18.73 -8.28 -12.96
C ALA A 162 18.00 -7.00 -13.42
N GLY A 163 17.09 -7.10 -14.38
CA GLY A 163 16.30 -5.98 -14.89
C GLY A 163 15.00 -5.71 -14.14
N THR A 164 14.16 -4.89 -14.77
CA THR A 164 12.86 -4.45 -14.26
C THR A 164 11.72 -5.02 -15.09
N LEU A 165 10.76 -5.66 -14.45
CA LEU A 165 9.44 -5.90 -15.04
C LEU A 165 8.53 -4.71 -14.72
N ASP A 166 8.10 -3.98 -15.75
CA ASP A 166 7.40 -2.70 -15.60
C ASP A 166 5.99 -2.76 -16.18
N PHE A 167 4.99 -2.70 -15.29
CA PHE A 167 3.58 -2.68 -15.64
C PHE A 167 3.09 -1.25 -15.73
N ARG A 168 2.75 -0.81 -16.93
CA ARG A 168 2.13 0.51 -17.19
C ARG A 168 0.70 0.41 -17.69
N SER A 169 0.16 -0.81 -17.79
CA SER A 169 -1.19 -1.09 -18.27
C SER A 169 -2.26 -0.40 -17.44
N GLY A 170 -3.28 0.16 -18.07
CA GLY A 170 -4.49 0.62 -17.38
C GLY A 170 -5.43 -0.53 -16.97
N THR A 171 -5.13 -1.77 -17.37
CA THR A 171 -5.92 -2.96 -17.05
C THR A 171 -5.28 -3.74 -15.90
N ALA A 172 -6.09 -4.37 -15.06
CA ALA A 172 -5.59 -5.28 -14.04
C ALA A 172 -4.85 -6.47 -14.66
N ALA A 173 -3.76 -6.89 -14.02
CA ALA A 173 -2.95 -8.03 -14.41
C ALA A 173 -2.70 -8.94 -13.20
N THR A 174 -2.61 -10.24 -13.44
CA THR A 174 -2.19 -11.21 -12.42
C THR A 174 -0.96 -11.95 -12.93
N ILE A 175 0.06 -12.04 -12.09
CA ILE A 175 1.23 -12.89 -12.31
C ILE A 175 1.20 -13.99 -11.26
N SER A 176 0.98 -15.23 -11.69
CA SER A 176 0.84 -16.37 -10.79
C SER A 176 2.16 -17.12 -10.57
N GLY A 177 3.13 -16.90 -11.46
CA GLY A 177 4.46 -17.50 -11.34
C GLY A 177 5.38 -16.69 -10.43
N VAL A 178 6.58 -17.23 -10.21
CA VAL A 178 7.58 -16.58 -9.36
C VAL A 178 8.20 -15.43 -10.13
N VAL A 179 8.12 -14.23 -9.55
CA VAL A 179 8.83 -13.06 -10.05
C VAL A 179 10.20 -12.99 -9.38
N GLY A 180 11.22 -13.40 -10.12
CA GLY A 180 12.61 -13.47 -9.67
C GLY A 180 13.53 -12.39 -10.26
N ASN A 181 12.96 -11.35 -10.87
CA ASN A 181 13.73 -10.20 -11.34
C ASN A 181 14.34 -9.40 -10.18
N THR A 182 15.29 -8.50 -10.44
CA THR A 182 15.71 -7.54 -9.42
C THR A 182 14.60 -6.55 -9.06
N SER A 183 13.84 -6.04 -10.04
CA SER A 183 12.83 -5.00 -9.79
C SER A 183 11.48 -5.30 -10.43
N VAL A 184 10.41 -4.88 -9.75
CA VAL A 184 9.05 -4.78 -10.28
C VAL A 184 8.58 -3.34 -10.13
N SER A 185 7.94 -2.81 -11.18
CA SER A 185 7.34 -1.49 -11.13
C SER A 185 5.89 -1.49 -11.63
N VAL A 186 5.06 -0.66 -11.00
CA VAL A 186 3.68 -0.37 -11.40
C VAL A 186 3.58 1.13 -11.67
N ASN A 187 3.30 1.51 -12.92
CA ASN A 187 3.27 2.89 -13.42
C ASN A 187 1.98 3.22 -14.19
N GLY A 188 0.93 2.39 -14.09
CA GLY A 188 -0.38 2.70 -14.66
C GLY A 188 -1.38 3.16 -13.57
N PRO A 189 -2.08 4.29 -13.74
CA PRO A 189 -2.92 4.88 -12.68
C PRO A 189 -4.13 4.04 -12.30
N THR A 190 -4.60 3.15 -13.18
CA THR A 190 -5.73 2.23 -12.93
C THR A 190 -5.29 0.77 -12.82
N THR A 191 -3.98 0.48 -12.78
CA THR A 191 -3.48 -0.89 -12.73
C THR A 191 -3.72 -1.49 -11.35
N ALA A 192 -4.29 -2.69 -11.30
CA ALA A 192 -4.06 -3.61 -10.20
C ALA A 192 -3.10 -4.69 -10.70
N LEU A 193 -1.86 -4.68 -10.21
CA LEU A 193 -0.95 -5.80 -10.41
C LEU A 193 -1.08 -6.77 -9.25
N THR A 194 -1.69 -7.92 -9.48
CA THR A 194 -1.74 -9.00 -8.49
C THR A 194 -0.51 -9.89 -8.62
N LEU A 195 0.30 -9.91 -7.58
CA LEU A 195 1.44 -10.79 -7.42
C LEU A 195 1.00 -11.99 -6.57
N ALA A 196 0.40 -12.98 -7.24
CA ALA A 196 -0.31 -14.06 -6.56
C ALA A 196 0.64 -15.09 -5.92
N ASN A 197 1.86 -15.23 -6.44
CA ASN A 197 2.86 -16.12 -5.87
C ASN A 197 3.47 -15.54 -4.59
N SER A 198 3.57 -16.34 -3.53
CA SER A 198 4.16 -15.91 -2.25
C SER A 198 5.68 -16.08 -2.18
N ALA A 199 6.30 -16.70 -3.18
CA ALA A 199 7.73 -16.98 -3.22
C ALA A 199 8.50 -16.00 -4.14
N ASN A 200 7.97 -14.80 -4.39
CA ASN A 200 8.68 -13.83 -5.22
C ASN A 200 9.98 -13.37 -4.55
N THR A 201 11.03 -13.25 -5.35
CA THR A 201 12.39 -12.95 -4.85
C THR A 201 12.95 -11.62 -5.35
N PHE A 202 12.11 -10.77 -5.93
CA PHE A 202 12.55 -9.45 -6.36
C PHE A 202 12.92 -8.54 -5.21
N THR A 203 13.96 -7.74 -5.43
CA THR A 203 14.61 -6.90 -4.41
C THR A 203 14.27 -5.41 -4.55
N ASN A 204 13.34 -5.05 -5.43
CA ASN A 204 12.75 -3.70 -5.43
C ASN A 204 11.30 -3.73 -5.94
N LEU A 205 10.41 -3.06 -5.22
CA LEU A 205 9.02 -2.82 -5.64
C LEU A 205 8.74 -1.32 -5.62
N ALA A 206 8.43 -0.78 -6.79
CA ALA A 206 8.02 0.61 -6.94
C ALA A 206 6.61 0.68 -7.55
N VAL A 207 5.62 1.05 -6.73
CA VAL A 207 4.25 1.32 -7.17
C VAL A 207 4.11 2.82 -7.37
N ALA A 208 4.61 3.34 -8.49
CA ALA A 208 4.55 4.76 -8.79
C ALA A 208 3.11 5.24 -9.04
N SER A 209 2.25 4.38 -9.59
CA SER A 209 0.82 4.63 -9.70
C SER A 209 0.02 3.33 -9.69
N GLY A 210 -1.29 3.43 -9.40
CA GLY A 210 -2.16 2.27 -9.29
C GLY A 210 -1.91 1.48 -8.00
N LYS A 211 -2.06 0.15 -8.05
CA LYS A 211 -1.88 -0.72 -6.89
C LYS A 211 -1.16 -2.03 -7.19
N ALA A 212 -0.36 -2.49 -6.23
CA ALA A 212 0.15 -3.85 -6.18
C ALA A 212 -0.63 -4.65 -5.11
N VAL A 213 -1.13 -5.82 -5.49
CA VAL A 213 -1.98 -6.68 -4.67
C VAL A 213 -1.20 -7.95 -4.31
N GLY A 214 -1.24 -8.35 -3.03
CA GLY A 214 -0.56 -9.55 -2.55
C GLY A 214 -1.13 -10.07 -1.23
N SER A 215 -1.00 -11.38 -1.00
CA SER A 215 -1.57 -12.06 0.17
C SER A 215 -0.51 -12.47 1.20
N VAL A 216 0.78 -12.41 0.86
CA VAL A 216 1.88 -12.74 1.79
C VAL A 216 2.87 -11.60 1.86
N ILE A 217 3.05 -11.05 3.06
CA ILE A 217 4.10 -10.11 3.39
C ILE A 217 4.84 -10.59 4.63
N THR A 218 6.16 -10.53 4.57
CA THR A 218 7.07 -11.04 5.60
C THR A 218 8.14 -9.99 5.91
N ALA A 219 9.04 -10.29 6.83
CA ALA A 219 10.23 -9.48 7.05
C ALA A 219 11.10 -9.34 5.78
N SER A 220 11.89 -8.28 5.71
CA SER A 220 12.95 -8.07 4.74
C SER A 220 13.92 -9.27 4.75
N GLY A 221 14.45 -9.61 3.58
CA GLY A 221 15.27 -10.80 3.32
C GLY A 221 14.48 -12.09 3.08
N VAL A 222 13.15 -12.12 3.29
CA VAL A 222 12.32 -13.32 3.12
C VAL A 222 11.36 -13.15 1.96
N ALA A 223 11.26 -14.17 1.09
CA ALA A 223 10.38 -14.16 -0.07
C ALA A 223 8.90 -14.02 0.34
N SER A 224 8.18 -13.21 -0.43
CA SER A 224 6.80 -12.82 -0.16
C SER A 224 6.10 -12.47 -1.47
N SER A 225 4.78 -12.22 -1.47
CA SER A 225 4.08 -11.64 -2.62
C SER A 225 4.74 -10.34 -3.11
N PHE A 226 5.33 -9.57 -2.20
CA PHE A 226 5.96 -8.27 -2.46
C PHE A 226 7.50 -8.35 -2.50
N GLY A 227 8.07 -9.53 -2.78
CA GLY A 227 9.51 -9.71 -2.95
C GLY A 227 10.24 -10.02 -1.64
N THR A 228 11.58 -9.93 -1.66
CA THR A 228 12.45 -10.31 -0.53
C THR A 228 12.90 -9.13 0.33
N ASP A 229 13.48 -8.05 -0.24
CA ASP A 229 14.39 -7.18 0.54
C ASP A 229 14.19 -5.66 0.32
N ASN A 230 12.94 -5.19 0.32
CA ASN A 230 12.62 -3.88 -0.27
C ASN A 230 12.04 -2.94 0.76
N ASP A 231 12.61 -1.73 0.83
CA ASP A 231 11.78 -0.56 1.09
C ASP A 231 10.82 -0.40 -0.09
N ILE A 232 9.51 -0.44 0.19
CA ILE A 232 8.49 -0.37 -0.84
C ILE A 232 8.27 1.11 -1.17
N ALA A 233 8.56 1.49 -2.42
CA ALA A 233 8.34 2.84 -2.90
C ALA A 233 6.92 3.00 -3.47
N LEU A 234 6.20 4.02 -3.04
CA LEU A 234 4.81 4.29 -3.43
C LEU A 234 4.65 5.69 -3.99
N GLY A 235 3.83 5.85 -5.02
CA GLY A 235 3.65 7.12 -5.70
C GLY A 235 4.85 7.52 -6.55
N GLY A 236 4.61 8.43 -7.48
CA GLY A 236 5.61 8.86 -8.45
C GLY A 236 5.04 9.85 -9.45
N ASN A 237 5.78 10.92 -9.76
CA ASN A 237 5.40 11.91 -10.77
C ASN A 237 4.00 12.49 -10.56
N GLY A 238 3.63 12.83 -9.32
CA GLY A 238 2.31 13.38 -9.02
C GLY A 238 1.22 12.34 -8.71
N GLN A 239 1.48 11.05 -8.91
CA GLN A 239 0.47 9.99 -8.83
C GLN A 239 0.50 9.22 -7.50
N SER A 240 -0.61 8.55 -7.20
CA SER A 240 -0.81 7.71 -6.01
C SER A 240 -0.43 6.26 -6.27
N GLY A 241 0.42 5.70 -5.41
CA GLY A 241 0.67 4.27 -5.35
C GLY A 241 0.02 3.62 -4.14
N VAL A 242 -0.48 2.40 -4.30
CA VAL A 242 -1.13 1.65 -3.21
C VAL A 242 -0.59 0.23 -3.09
N ILE A 243 -0.35 -0.21 -1.85
CA ILE A 243 -0.27 -1.63 -1.52
C ILE A 243 -1.64 -2.10 -1.06
N GLU A 244 -2.16 -3.14 -1.71
CA GLU A 244 -3.37 -3.82 -1.30
C GLU A 244 -3.02 -5.20 -0.75
N TYR A 245 -3.12 -5.34 0.57
CA TYR A 245 -2.86 -6.57 1.27
C TYR A 245 -4.16 -7.35 1.49
N THR A 246 -4.21 -8.56 0.95
CA THR A 246 -5.38 -9.46 0.99
C THR A 246 -5.17 -10.65 1.93
N GLY A 247 -4.04 -10.67 2.63
CA GLY A 247 -3.59 -11.83 3.41
C GLY A 247 -4.18 -11.94 4.81
N ASN A 248 -3.63 -12.91 5.54
CA ASN A 248 -3.94 -13.14 6.95
C ASN A 248 -3.16 -12.18 7.87
N THR A 249 -3.40 -12.25 9.17
CA THR A 249 -2.60 -11.48 10.13
C THR A 249 -1.10 -11.75 9.95
N ALA A 250 -0.32 -10.68 9.74
CA ALA A 250 1.09 -10.73 9.40
C ALA A 250 1.85 -9.53 9.95
N SER A 251 3.19 -9.63 9.99
CA SER A 251 4.07 -8.54 10.37
C SER A 251 5.22 -8.39 9.37
N THR A 252 5.65 -7.15 9.15
CA THR A 252 6.82 -6.84 8.33
C THR A 252 7.63 -5.69 8.93
N ASN A 253 8.94 -5.77 8.79
CA ASN A 253 9.89 -4.70 9.13
C ASN A 253 10.31 -3.85 7.92
N ARG A 254 9.70 -4.07 6.75
CA ARG A 254 9.97 -3.27 5.55
C ARG A 254 9.55 -1.82 5.77
N ASN A 255 10.35 -0.88 5.30
CA ASN A 255 9.91 0.51 5.26
C ASN A 255 9.01 0.73 4.04
N PHE A 256 8.09 1.68 4.18
CA PHE A 256 7.27 2.16 3.09
C PHE A 256 7.60 3.63 2.88
N THR A 257 7.97 3.98 1.66
CA THR A 257 8.37 5.35 1.32
C THR A 257 7.49 5.85 0.21
N ARG A 258 6.74 6.93 0.46
CA ARG A 258 5.94 7.59 -0.57
C ARG A 258 6.73 8.68 -1.30
N ASP A 259 6.46 8.94 -2.58
CA ASP A 259 6.96 10.14 -3.27
C ASP A 259 6.41 11.39 -2.56
N GLY A 260 7.28 12.36 -2.32
CA GLY A 260 6.89 13.65 -1.75
C GLY A 260 6.14 14.53 -2.76
N ARG A 261 6.29 14.25 -4.07
CA ARG A 261 5.72 15.06 -5.15
C ARG A 261 4.39 14.44 -5.62
N GLY A 262 3.24 14.86 -5.08
CA GLY A 262 1.94 14.47 -5.65
C GLY A 262 0.81 14.04 -4.72
N SER A 263 -0.12 13.25 -5.26
CA SER A 263 -1.28 12.72 -4.54
C SER A 263 -0.91 11.79 -3.37
N ALA A 264 -1.85 11.58 -2.46
CA ALA A 264 -1.65 10.70 -1.31
C ALA A 264 -1.46 9.23 -1.74
N SER A 265 -0.51 8.53 -1.13
CA SER A 265 -0.24 7.11 -1.38
C SER A 265 -0.66 6.28 -0.17
N GLY A 266 -0.87 4.98 -0.33
CA GLY A 266 -1.56 4.23 0.72
C GLY A 266 -1.26 2.76 0.86
N ILE A 267 -1.76 2.24 1.97
CA ILE A 267 -1.76 0.82 2.31
C ILE A 267 -3.19 0.45 2.68
N THR A 268 -3.73 -0.57 2.02
CA THR A 268 -5.10 -1.06 2.23
C THR A 268 -5.04 -2.53 2.66
N VAL A 269 -5.67 -2.87 3.78
CA VAL A 269 -5.86 -4.26 4.20
C VAL A 269 -7.32 -4.65 3.96
N THR A 270 -7.57 -5.53 3.01
CA THR A 270 -8.95 -5.79 2.55
C THR A 270 -9.67 -6.85 3.37
N THR A 271 -8.95 -7.78 3.99
CA THR A 271 -9.54 -8.91 4.73
C THR A 271 -9.95 -8.50 6.13
N ALA A 272 -11.26 -8.41 6.38
CA ALA A 272 -11.81 -8.04 7.68
C ALA A 272 -11.32 -8.96 8.81
N GLY A 273 -11.03 -8.38 9.99
CA GLY A 273 -10.53 -9.10 11.15
C GLY A 273 -9.04 -9.45 11.12
N GLN A 274 -8.38 -9.36 9.97
CA GLN A 274 -6.94 -9.59 9.84
C GLN A 274 -6.16 -8.30 10.11
N THR A 275 -4.94 -8.43 10.62
CA THR A 275 -4.08 -7.29 10.96
C THR A 275 -2.74 -7.36 10.24
N LEU A 276 -2.39 -6.29 9.51
CA LEU A 276 -1.01 -6.09 9.07
C LEU A 276 -0.27 -5.18 10.05
N THR A 277 0.75 -5.73 10.73
CA THR A 277 1.66 -4.94 11.57
C THR A 277 2.89 -4.53 10.77
N ILE A 278 3.18 -3.23 10.77
CA ILE A 278 4.34 -2.65 10.10
C ILE A 278 5.27 -2.11 11.19
N THR A 279 6.42 -2.76 11.37
CA THR A 279 7.47 -2.33 12.31
C THR A 279 8.53 -1.47 11.64
N GLY A 280 8.61 -1.48 10.31
CA GLY A 280 9.38 -0.50 9.55
C GLY A 280 8.69 0.86 9.51
N ASN A 281 9.40 1.88 9.07
CA ASN A 281 8.87 3.25 9.03
C ASN A 281 7.98 3.50 7.80
N THR A 282 7.01 4.39 7.95
CA THR A 282 6.21 4.98 6.88
C THR A 282 6.71 6.40 6.63
N SER A 283 7.62 6.56 5.68
CA SER A 283 8.32 7.82 5.44
C SER A 283 7.84 8.52 4.17
N SER A 284 8.01 9.83 4.12
CA SER A 284 7.73 10.61 2.90
C SER A 284 9.04 11.05 2.29
N GLY A 285 9.22 10.79 1.00
CA GLY A 285 10.31 11.33 0.21
C GLY A 285 10.25 12.86 0.12
N ASN A 286 11.26 13.45 -0.50
CA ASN A 286 11.44 14.90 -0.51
C ASN A 286 10.25 15.62 -1.20
N GLN A 287 9.48 16.41 -0.44
CA GLN A 287 8.46 17.29 -1.00
C GLN A 287 9.11 18.46 -1.75
N ILE A 288 8.50 18.82 -2.87
CA ILE A 288 8.79 20.05 -3.61
C ILE A 288 7.40 20.67 -3.87
N ASN A 289 7.24 21.98 -3.60
CA ASN A 289 6.03 22.78 -3.86
C ASN A 289 4.87 22.75 -2.84
N ALA A 290 5.13 22.63 -1.54
CA ALA A 290 4.13 22.88 -0.47
C ALA A 290 2.76 22.16 -0.62
N LEU A 291 2.77 20.96 -1.19
CA LEU A 291 1.55 20.18 -1.39
C LEU A 291 1.13 19.51 -0.07
N THR A 292 -0.13 19.70 0.32
CA THR A 292 -0.77 18.97 1.41
C THR A 292 -1.10 17.56 0.93
N ASN A 293 -0.19 16.62 1.16
CA ASN A 293 -0.31 15.24 0.73
C ASN A 293 0.26 14.29 1.78
N GLY A 294 -0.15 13.03 1.73
CA GLY A 294 0.09 12.15 2.85
C GLY A 294 -0.10 10.67 2.60
N TRP A 295 -0.26 9.99 3.73
CA TRP A 295 -0.56 8.57 3.79
C TRP A 295 -2.07 8.35 3.87
N VAL A 296 -2.57 7.40 3.08
CA VAL A 296 -3.93 6.87 3.19
C VAL A 296 -3.84 5.43 3.69
N PHE A 297 -4.41 5.16 4.85
CA PHE A 297 -4.56 3.82 5.39
C PHE A 297 -6.02 3.41 5.32
N GLY A 298 -6.33 2.22 4.82
CA GLY A 298 -7.71 1.81 4.70
C GLY A 298 -7.98 0.33 4.57
N GLY A 299 -9.21 0.02 4.18
CA GLY A 299 -9.73 -1.33 4.04
C GLY A 299 -10.58 -1.80 5.23
N ALA A 300 -11.06 -3.03 5.15
CA ALA A 300 -11.89 -3.64 6.18
C ALA A 300 -11.06 -4.36 7.26
N GLY A 301 -9.81 -4.70 6.95
CA GLY A 301 -8.84 -5.22 7.92
C GLY A 301 -8.08 -4.11 8.63
N ASN A 302 -7.26 -4.51 9.59
CA ASN A 302 -6.55 -3.61 10.49
C ASN A 302 -5.11 -3.38 10.04
N ILE A 303 -4.59 -2.20 10.37
CA ILE A 303 -3.21 -1.80 10.17
C ILE A 303 -2.65 -1.33 11.51
N THR A 304 -1.52 -1.89 11.93
CA THR A 304 -0.81 -1.44 13.14
C THR A 304 0.55 -0.90 12.75
N LEU A 305 0.82 0.36 13.06
CA LEU A 305 2.09 1.03 12.77
C LEU A 305 2.94 1.07 14.04
N ASN A 306 3.85 0.10 14.14
CA ASN A 306 4.89 0.05 15.18
C ASN A 306 6.08 0.94 14.83
N GLY A 307 6.40 1.07 13.54
CA GLY A 307 7.35 2.07 13.07
C GLY A 307 6.76 3.47 13.06
N GLN A 308 7.61 4.46 12.80
CA GLN A 308 7.22 5.87 12.82
C GLN A 308 6.65 6.30 11.47
N THR A 309 5.59 7.11 11.51
CA THR A 309 5.16 7.92 10.37
C THR A 309 5.82 9.29 10.44
N ASN A 310 6.61 9.65 9.44
CA ASN A 310 7.44 10.87 9.46
C ASN A 310 7.06 11.87 8.36
N ASN A 311 7.34 13.15 8.64
CA ASN A 311 7.28 14.21 7.65
C ASN A 311 8.26 13.99 6.50
N SER A 312 7.97 14.67 5.38
CA SER A 312 8.93 14.87 4.31
C SER A 312 9.98 15.91 4.74
N SER A 313 11.22 15.73 4.29
CA SER A 313 12.35 16.65 4.57
C SER A 313 12.46 17.85 3.62
N GLY A 314 11.44 18.13 2.81
CA GLY A 314 11.49 19.11 1.72
C GLY A 314 11.22 20.57 2.09
N VAL A 315 11.81 21.47 1.30
CA VAL A 315 11.63 22.92 1.44
C VAL A 315 10.17 23.29 1.18
N GLY A 316 9.57 24.01 2.13
CA GLY A 316 8.16 24.41 2.06
C GLY A 316 7.17 23.30 2.41
N SER A 317 7.61 22.20 3.05
CA SER A 317 6.70 21.18 3.55
C SER A 317 5.73 21.75 4.58
N THR A 318 4.43 21.51 4.39
CA THR A 318 3.36 21.85 5.34
C THR A 318 3.05 20.70 6.31
N GLY A 319 3.89 19.67 6.32
CA GLY A 319 3.67 18.43 7.04
C GLY A 319 3.01 17.35 6.18
N THR A 320 3.32 16.09 6.50
CA THR A 320 2.68 14.91 5.91
C THR A 320 1.32 14.71 6.56
N THR A 321 0.26 14.60 5.76
CA THR A 321 -1.08 14.26 6.28
C THR A 321 -1.21 12.75 6.50
N VAL A 322 -2.14 12.36 7.37
CA VAL A 322 -2.56 10.97 7.50
C VAL A 322 -4.07 10.89 7.39
N THR A 323 -4.57 9.97 6.57
CA THR A 323 -5.99 9.74 6.37
C THR A 323 -6.33 8.29 6.66
N LYS A 324 -7.29 8.07 7.56
CA LYS A 324 -7.88 6.77 7.87
C LYS A 324 -9.20 6.59 7.14
N ASN A 325 -9.24 5.63 6.22
CA ASN A 325 -10.41 5.20 5.45
C ASN A 325 -10.85 3.77 5.82
N GLY A 326 -12.00 3.34 5.31
CA GLY A 326 -12.49 1.96 5.47
C GLY A 326 -12.95 1.63 6.90
N THR A 327 -13.51 0.44 7.08
CA THR A 327 -14.15 0.02 8.34
C THR A 327 -13.19 -0.57 9.37
N GLY A 328 -11.98 -0.96 8.97
CA GLY A 328 -11.00 -1.54 9.89
C GLY A 328 -10.37 -0.52 10.86
N THR A 329 -9.40 -0.97 11.64
CA THR A 329 -8.67 -0.13 12.61
C THR A 329 -7.28 0.23 12.10
N LEU A 330 -6.91 1.51 12.18
CA LEU A 330 -5.51 1.95 12.13
C LEU A 330 -5.03 2.21 13.55
N THR A 331 -3.97 1.54 13.99
CA THR A 331 -3.39 1.73 15.32
C THR A 331 -2.01 2.35 15.21
N PHE A 332 -1.79 3.49 15.86
CA PHE A 332 -0.48 4.10 16.02
C PHE A 332 0.21 3.63 17.29
N VAL A 333 1.33 2.94 17.16
CA VAL A 333 2.17 2.49 18.29
C VAL A 333 3.50 3.25 18.31
N GLY A 334 4.12 3.41 17.13
CA GLY A 334 5.36 4.17 16.97
C GLY A 334 5.19 5.67 17.27
N ASN A 335 6.28 6.33 17.63
CA ASN A 335 6.29 7.77 17.92
C ASN A 335 6.27 8.56 16.60
N ASN A 336 5.10 8.94 16.10
CA ASN A 336 4.97 9.57 14.80
C ASN A 336 5.39 11.04 14.83
N GLY A 337 6.16 11.45 13.81
CA GLY A 337 6.68 12.82 13.68
C GLY A 337 5.99 13.65 12.59
N TYR A 338 4.90 13.16 12.00
CA TYR A 338 4.18 13.92 10.97
C TYR A 338 3.40 15.09 11.60
N THR A 339 3.38 16.25 10.95
CA THR A 339 2.72 17.46 11.48
C THR A 339 1.50 17.88 10.67
N GLY A 340 1.27 17.25 9.51
CA GLY A 340 0.07 17.52 8.71
C GLY A 340 -1.17 16.97 9.39
N THR A 341 -2.33 17.41 8.93
CA THR A 341 -3.65 17.00 9.46
C THR A 341 -3.82 15.48 9.50
N THR A 342 -4.37 14.99 10.61
CA THR A 342 -4.90 13.64 10.75
C THR A 342 -6.40 13.66 10.44
N THR A 343 -6.84 12.87 9.47
CA THR A 343 -8.24 12.80 9.05
C THR A 343 -8.80 11.39 9.26
N VAL A 344 -9.94 11.28 9.93
CA VAL A 344 -10.68 10.01 10.10
C VAL A 344 -11.96 10.09 9.27
N ASN A 345 -12.02 9.29 8.21
CA ASN A 345 -13.19 9.19 7.33
C ASN A 345 -14.10 8.01 7.65
N GLY A 346 -13.65 7.07 8.49
CA GLY A 346 -14.42 5.91 8.92
C GLY A 346 -13.59 4.87 9.66
N GLY A 347 -14.28 3.88 10.26
CA GLY A 347 -13.67 2.87 11.12
C GLY A 347 -13.04 3.50 12.37
N THR A 348 -11.92 2.93 12.84
CA THR A 348 -11.25 3.39 14.06
C THR A 348 -9.82 3.83 13.79
N LEU A 349 -9.43 5.01 14.28
CA LEU A 349 -8.05 5.40 14.52
C LEU A 349 -7.76 5.21 16.01
N ALA A 350 -6.86 4.30 16.36
CA ALA A 350 -6.55 3.94 17.74
C ALA A 350 -5.12 4.31 18.14
N LEU A 351 -4.93 4.66 19.41
CA LEU A 351 -3.63 4.87 20.02
C LEU A 351 -3.15 3.59 20.72
N GLY A 352 -1.87 3.27 20.54
CA GLY A 352 -1.17 2.19 21.25
C GLY A 352 -0.27 2.68 22.40
N ALA A 353 -0.11 4.00 22.55
CA ALA A 353 0.55 4.67 23.67
C ALA A 353 0.13 6.15 23.71
N SER A 354 0.60 6.93 24.69
CA SER A 354 0.35 8.38 24.75
C SER A 354 1.21 9.15 23.74
N GLU A 355 0.71 10.31 23.29
CA GLU A 355 1.42 11.25 22.41
C GLU A 355 1.97 10.55 21.16
N ARG A 356 1.10 9.87 20.40
CA ARG A 356 1.48 9.19 19.15
C ARG A 356 1.31 10.08 17.94
N ILE A 357 0.48 11.10 18.01
CA ILE A 357 0.26 12.07 16.95
C ILE A 357 0.99 13.34 17.37
N ASN A 358 1.58 14.05 16.40
CA ASN A 358 2.29 15.27 16.73
C ASN A 358 1.30 16.35 17.20
N VAL A 359 1.68 17.11 18.23
CA VAL A 359 0.88 18.21 18.77
C VAL A 359 0.48 19.29 17.75
N ALA A 360 1.23 19.46 16.66
CA ALA A 360 0.88 20.39 15.59
C ALA A 360 -0.19 19.83 14.63
N SER A 361 -0.48 18.53 14.67
CA SER A 361 -1.45 17.88 13.79
C SER A 361 -2.87 18.19 14.26
N ASN A 362 -3.64 18.84 13.41
CA ASN A 362 -5.09 18.97 13.62
C ASN A 362 -5.78 17.61 13.41
N LEU A 363 -6.87 17.39 14.13
CA LEU A 363 -7.73 16.22 13.95
C LEU A 363 -9.00 16.62 13.21
N VAL A 364 -9.26 15.98 12.08
CA VAL A 364 -10.51 16.12 11.32
C VAL A 364 -11.28 14.81 11.40
N MET A 365 -12.49 14.87 11.95
CA MET A 365 -13.40 13.73 12.11
C MET A 365 -14.57 13.89 11.12
N ASN A 366 -14.46 13.21 9.97
CA ASN A 366 -15.54 13.16 8.98
C ASN A 366 -16.53 12.01 9.28
N SER A 367 -16.06 10.96 9.95
CA SER A 367 -16.89 9.96 10.65
C SER A 367 -16.01 9.06 11.53
N GLY A 368 -16.60 8.04 12.16
CA GLY A 368 -15.86 6.96 12.80
C GLY A 368 -15.37 7.31 14.21
N THR A 369 -14.34 6.62 14.67
CA THR A 369 -13.88 6.68 16.06
C THR A 369 -12.41 7.05 16.16
N PHE A 370 -12.09 8.04 16.99
CA PHE A 370 -10.74 8.24 17.53
C PHE A 370 -10.67 7.61 18.92
N ALA A 371 -9.96 6.49 19.03
CA ALA A 371 -9.89 5.68 20.24
C ALA A 371 -8.56 5.90 20.98
N LEU A 372 -8.63 6.49 22.16
CA LEU A 372 -7.46 6.77 23.00
C LEU A 372 -7.00 5.55 23.79
N GLY A 373 -7.87 4.55 24.02
CA GLY A 373 -7.48 3.32 24.72
C GLY A 373 -6.96 3.52 26.15
N GLY A 374 -7.32 4.62 26.82
CA GLY A 374 -6.78 5.00 28.13
C GLY A 374 -5.53 5.90 28.09
N PHE A 375 -5.00 6.23 26.91
CA PHE A 375 -3.82 7.08 26.75
C PHE A 375 -4.16 8.57 26.73
N THR A 376 -3.13 9.41 26.88
CA THR A 376 -3.22 10.87 26.72
C THR A 376 -2.73 11.26 25.34
N GLU A 377 -3.44 12.17 24.69
CA GLU A 377 -3.03 12.72 23.40
C GLU A 377 -3.24 14.23 23.35
N THR A 378 -2.20 14.95 22.93
CA THR A 378 -2.22 16.40 22.70
C THR A 378 -2.17 16.68 21.21
N LEU A 379 -3.13 17.46 20.70
CA LEU A 379 -3.35 17.69 19.27
C LEU A 379 -3.51 19.19 18.98
N GLY A 380 -3.54 19.51 17.68
CA GLY A 380 -4.00 20.80 17.18
C GLY A 380 -5.50 21.00 17.39
N THR A 381 -6.15 21.69 16.47
CA THR A 381 -7.60 21.91 16.55
C THR A 381 -8.38 20.65 16.18
N LEU A 382 -9.63 20.58 16.65
CA LEU A 382 -10.61 19.56 16.27
C LEU A 382 -11.61 20.15 15.27
N ASP A 383 -11.78 19.47 14.15
CA ASP A 383 -12.84 19.70 13.17
C ASP A 383 -13.77 18.49 13.10
N VAL A 384 -15.09 18.71 13.18
CA VAL A 384 -16.11 17.66 13.17
C VAL A 384 -17.08 17.91 12.01
N ASN A 385 -16.97 17.07 10.99
CA ASN A 385 -17.71 17.19 9.72
C ASN A 385 -18.67 16.02 9.48
N GLY A 386 -18.77 15.08 10.42
CA GLY A 386 -19.77 14.02 10.41
C GLY A 386 -19.89 13.38 11.79
N ASN A 387 -20.93 12.56 11.95
CA ASN A 387 -21.17 11.83 13.20
C ASN A 387 -19.96 10.97 13.57
N SER A 388 -19.36 11.30 14.70
CA SER A 388 -18.04 10.80 15.09
C SER A 388 -17.99 10.50 16.58
N THR A 389 -17.03 9.70 16.99
CA THR A 389 -16.81 9.31 18.39
C THR A 389 -15.37 9.59 18.81
N ILE A 390 -15.18 10.18 19.98
CA ILE A 390 -13.93 10.09 20.74
C ILE A 390 -14.15 9.05 21.84
N ASP A 391 -13.42 7.94 21.77
CA ASP A 391 -13.49 6.87 22.76
C ASP A 391 -12.30 6.98 23.72
N LEU A 392 -12.58 7.31 24.97
CA LEU A 392 -11.58 7.47 26.02
C LEU A 392 -11.05 6.12 26.53
N GLY A 393 -11.70 5.00 26.21
CA GLY A 393 -11.37 3.70 26.78
C GLY A 393 -11.45 3.71 28.31
N SER A 394 -10.39 3.26 28.97
CA SER A 394 -10.29 3.19 30.44
C SER A 394 -9.97 4.51 31.14
N GLY A 395 -10.24 5.65 30.51
CA GLY A 395 -10.03 6.98 31.10
C GLY A 395 -8.92 7.81 30.45
N GLY A 396 -8.75 7.69 29.13
CA GLY A 396 -7.81 8.51 28.36
C GLY A 396 -8.15 9.99 28.42
N VAL A 397 -7.21 10.81 27.94
CA VAL A 397 -7.33 12.28 27.96
C VAL A 397 -7.01 12.85 26.59
N ALA A 398 -7.95 13.60 25.99
CA ALA A 398 -7.72 14.32 24.74
C ALA A 398 -7.57 15.82 25.02
N ILE A 399 -6.47 16.40 24.56
CA ILE A 399 -6.15 17.83 24.72
C ILE A 399 -6.05 18.44 23.34
N PHE A 400 -6.98 19.33 23.01
CA PHE A 400 -7.00 20.05 21.74
C PHE A 400 -6.62 21.52 21.93
N ALA A 401 -6.04 22.11 20.89
CA ALA A 401 -5.96 23.56 20.77
C ALA A 401 -7.36 24.20 20.74
N ASN A 402 -7.43 25.53 20.93
CA ASN A 402 -8.70 26.26 20.82
C ASN A 402 -9.32 26.03 19.43
N SER A 403 -10.51 25.44 19.41
CA SER A 403 -11.21 25.04 18.18
C SER A 403 -12.41 25.95 17.86
N SER A 404 -12.61 27.04 18.62
CA SER A 404 -13.75 27.96 18.44
C SER A 404 -13.81 28.65 17.07
N ALA A 405 -12.67 28.76 16.39
CA ALA A 405 -12.56 29.33 15.03
C ALA A 405 -12.72 28.27 13.92
N VAL A 406 -12.79 26.98 14.26
CA VAL A 406 -13.00 25.89 13.29
C VAL A 406 -14.50 25.66 13.14
N ALA A 407 -15.02 25.77 11.92
CA ALA A 407 -16.44 25.54 11.67
C ALA A 407 -16.72 24.02 11.66
N TRP A 408 -17.47 23.54 12.65
CA TRP A 408 -18.03 22.18 12.61
C TRP A 408 -19.27 22.16 11.71
N ASP A 409 -19.54 21.03 11.07
CA ASP A 409 -20.80 20.82 10.35
C ASP A 409 -21.95 20.76 11.37
N GLY A 410 -22.88 21.70 11.31
CA GLY A 410 -23.97 21.85 12.29
C GLY A 410 -24.94 20.66 12.37
N ALA A 411 -24.92 19.73 11.41
CA ALA A 411 -25.70 18.49 11.47
C ALA A 411 -24.99 17.35 12.21
N SER A 412 -23.70 17.51 12.53
CA SER A 412 -22.86 16.47 13.11
C SER A 412 -23.00 16.37 14.63
N THR A 413 -22.88 15.16 15.15
CA THR A 413 -22.75 14.88 16.59
C THR A 413 -21.37 14.30 16.91
N LEU A 414 -20.70 14.85 17.92
CA LEU A 414 -19.50 14.29 18.52
C LEU A 414 -19.86 13.52 19.78
N SER A 415 -19.85 12.20 19.72
CA SER A 415 -20.07 11.35 20.89
C SER A 415 -18.78 11.16 21.69
N ILE A 416 -18.85 11.26 23.00
CA ILE A 416 -17.77 10.87 23.91
C ILE A 416 -18.13 9.53 24.54
N ALA A 417 -17.28 8.53 24.33
CA ALA A 417 -17.43 7.18 24.84
C ALA A 417 -16.30 6.83 25.82
N GLY A 418 -16.43 5.69 26.50
CA GLY A 418 -15.48 5.24 27.51
C GLY A 418 -15.67 5.94 28.85
N THR A 419 -14.63 5.91 29.68
CA THR A 419 -14.67 6.46 31.05
C THR A 419 -14.44 7.97 31.03
N PHE A 420 -15.52 8.75 30.95
CA PHE A 420 -15.46 10.21 31.03
C PHE A 420 -15.38 10.71 32.48
N VAL A 421 -14.46 11.65 32.72
CA VAL A 421 -14.30 12.37 33.99
C VAL A 421 -14.50 13.86 33.74
N SER A 422 -15.60 14.40 34.28
CA SER A 422 -15.96 15.82 34.20
C SER A 422 -14.83 16.70 34.71
N GLY A 423 -14.37 17.65 33.89
CA GLY A 423 -13.29 18.57 34.21
C GLY A 423 -11.88 18.00 34.02
N SER A 424 -11.71 16.81 33.42
CA SER A 424 -10.37 16.20 33.23
C SER A 424 -10.16 15.44 31.92
N SER A 425 -11.18 14.80 31.35
CA SER A 425 -10.96 13.90 30.19
C SER A 425 -10.78 14.58 28.85
N ILE A 426 -11.45 15.70 28.61
CA ILE A 426 -11.42 16.40 27.31
C ILE A 426 -11.13 17.87 27.57
N LYS A 427 -10.16 18.44 26.85
CA LYS A 427 -9.77 19.84 26.96
C LYS A 427 -9.72 20.52 25.60
N PHE A 428 -10.18 21.77 25.54
CA PHE A 428 -10.05 22.65 24.39
C PHE A 428 -9.45 24.00 24.81
N GLY A 429 -8.33 24.36 24.21
CA GLY A 429 -7.66 25.64 24.49
C GLY A 429 -7.13 25.74 25.92
N ILE A 430 -7.11 26.96 26.47
CA ILE A 430 -6.56 27.27 27.80
C ILE A 430 -7.57 27.90 28.76
N ASP A 431 -8.79 28.13 28.29
CA ASP A 431 -9.85 28.82 29.02
C ASP A 431 -11.25 28.34 28.54
N ALA A 432 -12.30 28.96 29.06
CA ALA A 432 -13.68 28.59 28.76
C ALA A 432 -14.14 28.91 27.31
N THR A 433 -13.28 29.50 26.48
CA THR A 433 -13.59 29.91 25.09
C THR A 433 -13.01 28.96 24.04
N GLY A 434 -12.50 27.80 24.47
CA GLY A 434 -11.93 26.77 23.59
C GLY A 434 -12.89 26.22 22.53
N LEU A 435 -14.20 26.37 22.74
CA LEU A 435 -15.29 26.02 21.82
C LEU A 435 -16.35 27.11 21.83
N SER A 436 -17.07 27.26 20.72
CA SER A 436 -18.29 28.06 20.65
C SER A 436 -19.48 27.33 21.28
N GLY A 437 -20.54 28.07 21.60
CA GLY A 437 -21.77 27.49 22.14
C GLY A 437 -22.45 26.49 21.19
N SER A 438 -22.36 26.72 19.87
CA SER A 438 -22.90 25.78 18.88
C SER A 438 -22.09 24.49 18.83
N GLN A 439 -20.76 24.55 18.91
CA GLN A 439 -19.91 23.35 18.97
C GLN A 439 -20.17 22.54 20.24
N LEU A 440 -20.28 23.21 21.39
CA LEU A 440 -20.63 22.53 22.66
C LEU A 440 -21.95 21.77 22.58
N ALA A 441 -22.96 22.35 21.89
CA ALA A 441 -24.26 21.71 21.69
C ALA A 441 -24.23 20.46 20.80
N GLN A 442 -23.15 20.27 20.02
CA GLN A 442 -22.95 19.08 19.18
C GLN A 442 -22.26 17.93 19.91
N ILE A 443 -21.77 18.16 21.13
CA ILE A 443 -21.13 17.12 21.94
C ILE A 443 -22.20 16.34 22.70
N PHE A 444 -22.14 15.02 22.62
CA PHE A 444 -23.00 14.11 23.34
C PHE A 444 -22.18 13.21 24.26
N ILE A 445 -22.57 13.17 25.54
CA ILE A 445 -22.03 12.22 26.53
C ILE A 445 -23.23 11.53 27.18
N ALA A 446 -23.28 10.21 27.10
CA ALA A 446 -24.40 9.46 27.69
C ALA A 446 -24.49 9.72 29.21
N GLY A 447 -25.69 10.07 29.68
CA GLY A 447 -25.97 10.36 31.10
C GLY A 447 -25.82 11.83 31.53
N TYR A 448 -25.45 12.73 30.61
CA TYR A 448 -25.28 14.16 30.89
C TYR A 448 -26.16 15.01 29.96
N ASP A 449 -26.69 16.14 30.46
CA ASP A 449 -27.58 17.05 29.70
C ASP A 449 -27.03 18.47 29.52
N SER A 450 -26.07 18.88 30.35
CA SER A 450 -25.44 20.19 30.26
C SER A 450 -23.93 20.05 30.19
N LEU A 451 -23.35 20.66 29.16
CA LEU A 451 -21.92 20.68 28.90
C LEU A 451 -21.41 22.12 28.88
N ALA A 452 -20.23 22.34 29.45
CA ALA A 452 -19.54 23.62 29.44
C ALA A 452 -18.03 23.41 29.49
N LEU A 453 -17.26 24.46 29.20
CA LEU A 453 -15.82 24.48 29.49
C LEU A 453 -15.59 25.22 30.80
N ASN A 454 -14.75 24.66 31.68
CA ASN A 454 -14.29 25.38 32.87
C ASN A 454 -13.20 26.42 32.53
N GLY A 455 -12.74 27.17 33.54
CA GLY A 455 -11.72 28.21 33.36
C GLY A 455 -10.35 27.72 32.87
N SER A 456 -10.11 26.41 32.78
CA SER A 456 -8.90 25.81 32.22
C SER A 456 -9.14 25.11 30.87
N GLY A 457 -10.35 25.25 30.31
CA GLY A 457 -10.73 24.67 29.02
C GLY A 457 -11.16 23.20 29.08
N PHE A 458 -11.30 22.60 30.26
CA PHE A 458 -11.80 21.22 30.36
C PHE A 458 -13.31 21.17 30.25
N LEU A 459 -13.80 20.17 29.51
CA LEU A 459 -15.21 19.86 29.40
C LEU A 459 -15.74 19.38 30.76
N THR A 460 -16.71 20.10 31.28
CA THR A 460 -17.48 19.75 32.48
C THR A 460 -18.90 19.40 32.09
N ALA A 461 -19.45 18.40 32.76
CA ALA A 461 -20.80 17.92 32.55
C ALA A 461 -21.57 17.84 33.86
N SER A 462 -22.86 18.19 33.84
CA SER A 462 -23.79 17.93 34.94
C SER A 462 -24.66 16.73 34.60
N ALA A 463 -24.81 15.81 35.55
CA ALA A 463 -25.57 14.57 35.33
C ALA A 463 -27.07 14.86 35.21
N ILE A 464 -27.74 14.10 34.35
CA ILE A 464 -29.20 14.06 34.31
C ILE A 464 -29.67 13.51 35.65
N PRO A 465 -30.48 14.23 36.45
CA PRO A 465 -30.91 13.71 37.74
C PRO A 465 -31.75 12.44 37.51
N GLU A 466 -31.40 11.35 38.19
CA GLU A 466 -32.15 10.10 38.04
C GLU A 466 -33.63 10.32 38.41
N PRO A 467 -34.59 9.64 37.75
CA PRO A 467 -36.02 9.77 38.07
C PRO A 467 -36.33 9.53 39.57
N SER A 468 -35.54 8.70 40.23
CA SER A 468 -35.61 8.42 41.67
C SER A 468 -35.27 9.63 42.55
N ALA A 469 -34.35 10.50 42.11
CA ALA A 469 -34.01 11.74 42.82
C ALA A 469 -35.19 12.72 42.82
N PHE A 470 -35.89 12.84 41.68
CA PHE A 470 -37.12 13.61 41.59
C PHE A 470 -38.26 12.98 42.42
N ALA A 471 -38.40 11.66 42.40
CA ALA A 471 -39.40 10.95 43.20
C ALA A 471 -39.17 11.07 44.70
N ALA A 472 -37.92 11.01 45.16
CA ALA A 472 -37.55 11.21 46.56
C ALA A 472 -37.81 12.64 47.02
N LEU A 473 -37.50 13.63 46.19
CA LEU A 473 -37.76 15.04 46.48
C LEU A 473 -39.27 15.34 46.53
N ALA A 474 -40.04 14.77 45.61
CA ALA A 474 -41.51 14.85 45.62
C ALA A 474 -42.11 14.12 46.84
N GLY A 475 -41.57 12.95 47.20
CA GLY A 475 -41.98 12.19 48.40
C GLY A 475 -41.71 12.94 49.70
N LEU A 476 -40.55 13.59 49.83
CA LEU A 476 -40.21 14.46 50.97
C LEU A 476 -41.10 15.71 51.01
N GLY A 477 -41.41 16.31 49.86
CA GLY A 477 -42.36 17.43 49.75
C GLY A 477 -43.78 17.03 50.19
N ALA A 478 -44.25 15.84 49.80
CA ALA A 478 -45.53 15.30 50.22
C ALA A 478 -45.57 15.01 51.73
N LEU A 479 -44.49 14.46 52.31
CA LEU A 479 -44.35 14.24 53.75
C LEU A 479 -44.34 15.57 54.53
N GLY A 480 -43.67 16.61 54.02
CA GLY A 480 -43.69 17.96 54.59
C GLY A 480 -45.08 18.61 54.55
N LEU A 481 -45.83 18.42 53.46
CA LEU A 481 -47.22 18.87 53.32
C LEU A 481 -48.17 18.13 54.29
N VAL A 482 -47.98 16.82 54.49
CA VAL A 482 -48.75 16.04 55.47
C VAL A 482 -48.42 16.46 56.91
N ALA A 483 -47.15 16.70 57.22
CA ALA A 483 -46.71 17.15 58.55
C ALA A 483 -47.19 18.58 58.87
N SER A 484 -47.20 19.48 57.89
CA SER A 484 -47.72 20.85 58.07
C SER A 484 -49.25 20.89 58.23
N ARG A 485 -50.00 20.02 57.54
CA ARG A 485 -51.44 19.85 57.77
C ARG A 485 -51.75 19.30 59.16
N ARG A 486 -50.95 18.36 59.67
CA ARG A 486 -51.12 17.85 61.05
C ARG A 486 -50.84 18.90 62.13
N ARG A 487 -49.91 19.84 61.91
CA ARG A 487 -49.63 20.93 62.86
C ARG A 487 -50.67 22.05 62.89
N ARG A 488 -51.54 22.17 61.88
CA ARG A 488 -52.64 23.15 61.85
C ARG A 488 -53.96 22.60 62.40
N ALA A 489 -54.01 21.30 62.72
CA ALA A 489 -55.19 20.61 63.24
C ALA A 489 -55.13 20.38 64.77
N VAL A 490 -54.17 21.00 65.45
CA VAL A 490 -54.06 21.13 66.91
C VAL A 490 -54.07 22.61 67.21
#